data_AF-A0A2R6S3B2-F1
#
_entry.id   AF-A0A2R6S3B2-F1
#
_cell.length_a   1.000
_cell.length_b   1.000
_cell.length_c   1.000
_cell.angle_alpha   90.00
_cell.angle_beta   90.00
_cell.angle_gamma   90.00
#
_symmetry.space_group_name_H-M   'P 1'
#
loop_
_entity.id
_entity.type
_entity.pdbx_description
1 polymer ?
#
loop_
_entity_poly.entity_id
_entity_poly.type
_entity_poly.pdbx_seq_one_letter_code
_entity_poly.pdbx_strand_id
1 'polypeptide(L)'
;MPIFDVGRAHRYLPYHGLQFVEAILGTLVSVLCNQALLVSVGVSAEGSIFGAVAVQWIIKDGAGELAKLFFIRKYSSFFDSHPKTFNLIGAANVLFGSGLQIASLIVPSTATYFLLCAAGGNVFKMIGGAFWFTTHIKFVRCFAQQGNTGDVAAKSESQASIGQLLGYAAGIGLLAVSHSAPYLYSIFALTVPAHLAVTAWMLRVATFELLTLPRLSHLADEFVGNREVVSLKQLEAEKKTGLFGEFYKRKENAYVSLTPRLEDIITTDSLKDRRIWDACMHAFDVRILLSSYLTK
;
A
#
# COMPACT_ATOMS: atom_id res chain seq x y z
N MET A 1 1.28 14.62 -29.61
CA MET A 1 -0.19 14.57 -29.66
C MET A 1 -0.65 13.38 -28.81
N PRO A 2 -1.70 13.50 -27.95
CA PRO A 2 -1.76 12.84 -26.66
C PRO A 2 -2.40 11.45 -26.71
N ILE A 3 -1.66 10.45 -27.19
CA ILE A 3 -2.14 9.05 -27.19
C ILE A 3 -2.17 8.47 -25.75
N PHE A 4 -1.36 9.02 -24.83
CA PHE A 4 -1.31 8.57 -23.43
C PHE A 4 -2.37 9.18 -22.50
N ASP A 5 -3.10 10.21 -22.93
CA ASP A 5 -3.94 11.00 -22.00
C ASP A 5 -5.39 10.49 -21.91
N VAL A 6 -5.90 9.89 -22.99
CA VAL A 6 -7.27 9.38 -23.07
C VAL A 6 -7.51 8.22 -22.09
N GLY A 7 -6.49 7.39 -21.84
CA GLY A 7 -6.59 6.23 -20.95
C GLY A 7 -6.57 6.54 -19.45
N ARG A 8 -6.11 7.73 -19.05
CA ARG A 8 -6.04 8.15 -17.63
C ARG A 8 -7.37 8.69 -17.12
N ALA A 9 -8.03 9.54 -17.91
CA ALA A 9 -9.32 10.13 -17.54
C ALA A 9 -10.43 9.08 -17.39
N HIS A 10 -10.47 8.07 -18.27
CA HIS A 10 -11.50 7.03 -18.23
C HIS A 10 -11.46 6.16 -16.96
N ARG A 11 -10.30 6.09 -16.28
CA ARG A 11 -10.09 5.27 -15.07
C ARG A 11 -10.16 6.05 -13.77
N TYR A 12 -10.26 7.38 -13.83
CA TYR A 12 -10.39 8.24 -12.66
C TYR A 12 -11.63 7.89 -11.84
N LEU A 13 -12.81 7.90 -12.48
CA LEU A 13 -14.08 7.73 -11.77
C LEU A 13 -14.24 6.32 -11.18
N PRO A 14 -13.94 5.22 -11.90
CA PRO A 14 -14.01 3.88 -11.30
C PRO A 14 -13.01 3.68 -10.16
N TYR A 15 -11.80 4.25 -10.26
CA TYR A 15 -10.80 4.19 -9.18
C TYR A 15 -11.30 4.91 -7.93
N HIS A 16 -11.70 6.18 -8.07
CA HIS A 16 -12.14 6.98 -6.94
C HIS A 16 -13.48 6.49 -6.36
N GLY A 17 -14.37 5.90 -7.17
CA GLY A 17 -15.58 5.24 -6.68
C GLY A 17 -15.26 4.05 -5.76
N LEU A 18 -14.27 3.22 -6.10
CA LEU A 18 -13.81 2.13 -5.23
C LEU A 18 -13.09 2.67 -3.98
N GLN A 19 -12.27 3.71 -4.14
CA GLN A 19 -11.61 4.39 -3.01
C GLN A 19 -12.63 4.97 -2.01
N PHE A 20 -13.76 5.48 -2.51
CA PHE A 20 -14.84 5.98 -1.66
C PHE A 20 -15.47 4.87 -0.82
N VAL A 21 -15.76 3.72 -1.44
CA VAL A 21 -16.26 2.53 -0.72
C VAL A 21 -15.22 2.02 0.28
N GLU A 22 -13.95 1.98 -0.10
CA GLU A 22 -12.85 1.65 0.80
C GLU A 22 -12.84 2.55 2.05
N ALA A 23 -12.95 3.88 1.86
CA ALA A 23 -12.96 4.84 2.96
C ALA A 23 -14.15 4.65 3.92
N ILE A 24 -15.33 4.31 3.39
CA ILE A 24 -16.52 3.98 4.20
C ILE A 24 -16.24 2.73 5.06
N LEU A 25 -15.79 1.65 4.43
CA LEU A 25 -15.53 0.38 5.10
C LEU A 25 -14.40 0.50 6.14
N GLY A 26 -13.32 1.22 5.82
CA GLY A 26 -12.20 1.47 6.72
C GLY A 26 -12.62 2.29 7.94
N THR A 27 -13.44 3.32 7.73
CA THR A 27 -14.00 4.12 8.84
C THR A 27 -14.95 3.31 9.70
N LEU A 28 -15.79 2.46 9.10
CA LEU A 28 -16.66 1.54 9.84
C LEU A 28 -15.85 0.62 10.76
N VAL A 29 -14.79 -0.02 10.24
CA VAL A 29 -13.87 -0.83 11.05
C VAL A 29 -13.26 -0.02 12.20
N SER A 30 -12.88 1.24 11.94
CA SER A 30 -12.34 2.14 12.96
C SER A 30 -13.34 2.41 14.09
N VAL A 31 -14.62 2.61 13.76
CA VAL A 31 -15.69 2.79 14.77
C VAL A 31 -15.85 1.55 15.65
N LEU A 32 -15.85 0.35 15.05
CA LEU A 32 -15.93 -0.90 15.82
C LEU A 32 -14.73 -1.06 16.77
N CYS A 33 -13.52 -0.74 16.30
CA CYS A 33 -12.31 -0.78 17.11
C CYS A 33 -12.38 0.24 18.26
N ASN A 34 -12.85 1.46 18.00
CA ASN A 34 -12.99 2.47 19.05
C ASN A 34 -13.99 2.04 20.12
N GLN A 35 -15.13 1.44 19.73
CA GLN A 35 -16.07 0.87 20.68
C GLN A 35 -15.42 -0.22 21.53
N ALA A 36 -14.70 -1.16 20.90
CA ALA A 36 -14.00 -2.23 21.61
C ALA A 36 -12.96 -1.69 22.61
N LEU A 37 -12.15 -0.71 22.18
CA LEU A 37 -11.15 -0.09 23.03
C LEU A 37 -11.77 0.69 24.19
N LEU A 38 -12.87 1.42 23.97
CA LEU A 38 -13.58 2.17 25.02
C LEU A 38 -14.16 1.23 26.09
N VAL A 39 -14.73 0.10 25.68
CA VAL A 39 -15.21 -0.92 26.62
C VAL A 39 -14.02 -1.51 27.41
N SER A 40 -13.00 -2.00 26.71
CA SER A 40 -11.88 -2.69 27.37
C SER A 40 -11.05 -1.76 28.25
N VAL A 41 -10.83 -0.51 27.87
CA VAL A 41 -10.03 0.45 28.65
C VAL A 41 -10.73 0.75 29.97
N GLY A 42 -12.07 0.92 29.95
CA GLY A 42 -12.87 1.22 31.12
C GLY A 42 -12.78 0.10 32.16
N VAL A 43 -12.93 -1.16 31.71
CA VAL A 43 -12.78 -2.33 32.60
C VAL A 43 -11.33 -2.48 33.08
N SER A 44 -10.35 -2.23 32.22
CA SER A 44 -8.92 -2.37 32.59
C SER A 44 -8.42 -1.36 33.62
N ALA A 45 -9.14 -0.25 33.77
CA ALA A 45 -8.82 0.84 34.67
C ALA A 45 -9.75 0.89 35.91
N GLU A 46 -10.60 -0.12 36.10
CA GLU A 46 -11.52 -0.18 37.24
C GLU A 46 -10.75 -0.19 38.56
N GLY A 47 -11.14 0.68 39.50
CA GLY A 47 -10.44 0.85 40.78
C GLY A 47 -9.06 1.53 40.70
N SER A 48 -8.66 2.05 39.52
CA SER A 48 -7.40 2.77 39.33
C SER A 48 -7.49 4.25 39.74
N ILE A 49 -6.34 4.92 39.80
CA ILE A 49 -6.24 6.35 40.06
C ILE A 49 -6.84 7.18 38.92
N PHE A 50 -7.24 8.41 39.25
CA PHE A 50 -7.76 9.37 38.28
C PHE A 50 -6.79 9.53 37.08
N GLY A 51 -7.30 9.39 35.86
CA GLY A 51 -6.54 9.59 34.62
C GLY A 51 -5.91 8.34 33.99
N ALA A 52 -6.04 7.15 34.60
CA ALA A 52 -5.44 5.91 34.07
C ALA A 52 -5.85 5.61 32.60
N VAL A 53 -7.14 5.78 32.26
CA VAL A 53 -7.65 5.62 30.89
C VAL A 53 -6.96 6.55 29.90
N ALA A 54 -6.76 7.82 30.27
CA ALA A 54 -6.10 8.81 29.41
C ALA A 54 -4.62 8.45 29.17
N VAL A 55 -3.92 8.02 30.23
CA VAL A 55 -2.53 7.55 30.13
C VAL A 55 -2.43 6.36 29.18
N GLN A 56 -3.33 5.38 29.30
CA GLN A 56 -3.33 4.22 28.42
C GLN A 56 -3.58 4.58 26.95
N TRP A 57 -4.44 5.58 26.69
CA TRP A 57 -4.68 6.08 25.33
C TRP A 57 -3.45 6.78 24.74
N ILE A 58 -2.78 7.62 25.54
CA ILE A 58 -1.55 8.29 25.14
C ILE A 58 -0.43 7.29 24.86
N ILE A 59 -0.29 6.24 25.67
CA ILE A 59 0.70 5.17 25.44
C ILE A 59 0.41 4.45 24.11
N LYS A 60 -0.86 4.10 23.85
CA LYS A 60 -1.30 3.51 22.57
C LYS A 60 -0.89 4.38 21.38
N ASP A 61 -1.16 5.68 21.45
CA ASP A 61 -0.90 6.62 20.35
C ASP A 61 0.59 6.90 20.18
N GLY A 62 1.32 7.12 21.28
CA GLY A 62 2.76 7.32 21.27
C GLY A 62 3.53 6.13 20.70
N ALA A 63 3.16 4.90 21.07
CA ALA A 63 3.77 3.69 20.52
C ALA A 63 3.58 3.58 18.99
N GLY A 64 2.39 3.90 18.50
CA GLY A 64 2.08 3.88 17.06
C GLY A 64 2.88 4.92 16.28
N GLU A 65 2.98 6.16 16.79
CA GLU A 65 3.75 7.23 16.17
C GLU A 65 5.26 6.94 16.14
N LEU A 66 5.83 6.45 17.25
CA LEU A 66 7.24 6.06 17.29
C LEU A 66 7.53 4.94 16.29
N ALA A 67 6.71 3.89 16.26
CA ALA A 67 6.91 2.78 15.34
C ALA A 67 6.82 3.22 13.86
N LYS A 68 5.84 4.07 13.52
CA LYS A 68 5.71 4.67 12.18
C LYS A 68 6.96 5.46 11.81
N LEU A 69 7.51 6.27 12.71
CA LEU A 69 8.72 7.06 12.48
C LEU A 69 9.93 6.16 12.16
N PHE A 70 10.20 5.14 13.00
CA PHE A 70 11.28 4.19 12.76
C PHE A 70 11.11 3.44 11.44
N PHE A 71 9.87 3.03 11.15
CA PHE A 71 9.55 2.30 9.93
C PHE A 71 9.78 3.14 8.67
N ILE A 72 9.24 4.35 8.61
CA ILE A 72 9.42 5.27 7.48
C ILE A 72 10.91 5.57 7.28
N ARG A 73 11.65 5.86 8.36
CA ARG A 73 13.10 6.12 8.28
C ARG A 73 13.85 4.96 7.63
N LYS A 74 13.45 3.72 7.92
CA LYS A 74 14.13 2.51 7.43
C LYS A 74 13.73 2.12 6.01
N TYR A 75 12.48 2.37 5.61
CA TYR A 75 11.91 1.80 4.38
C TYR A 75 11.47 2.82 3.32
N SER A 76 11.66 4.13 3.56
CA SER A 76 11.22 5.20 2.65
C SER A 76 11.73 5.06 1.21
N SER A 77 12.94 4.54 1.01
CA SER A 77 13.54 4.35 -0.31
C SER A 77 12.83 3.31 -1.18
N PHE A 78 11.98 2.46 -0.60
CA PHE A 78 11.32 1.35 -1.30
C PHE A 78 9.85 1.61 -1.63
N PHE A 79 9.22 2.63 -1.04
CA PHE A 79 7.77 2.84 -1.16
C PHE A 79 7.32 3.11 -2.61
N ASP A 80 8.20 3.70 -3.41
CA ASP A 80 7.93 3.97 -4.81
C ASP A 80 8.16 2.76 -5.72
N SER A 81 8.79 1.67 -5.27
CA SER A 81 9.15 0.57 -6.18
C SER A 81 7.97 -0.31 -6.58
N HIS A 82 7.00 -0.53 -5.68
CA HIS A 82 5.88 -1.46 -5.88
C HIS A 82 4.58 -0.88 -5.27
N PRO A 83 4.10 0.25 -5.80
CA PRO A 83 3.06 1.05 -5.16
C PRO A 83 1.73 0.31 -4.93
N LYS A 84 1.31 -0.56 -5.84
CA LYS A 84 0.05 -1.30 -5.65
C LYS A 84 0.18 -2.37 -4.58
N THR A 85 1.31 -3.08 -4.58
CA THR A 85 1.57 -4.11 -3.57
C THR A 85 1.72 -3.48 -2.19
N PHE A 86 2.48 -2.40 -2.06
CA PHE A 86 2.61 -1.70 -0.78
C PHE A 86 1.30 -1.10 -0.31
N ASN A 87 0.45 -0.62 -1.22
CA ASN A 87 -0.89 -0.16 -0.86
C ASN A 87 -1.75 -1.30 -0.29
N LEU A 88 -1.77 -2.47 -0.94
CA LEU A 88 -2.51 -3.64 -0.45
C LEU A 88 -1.94 -4.17 0.88
N ILE A 89 -0.61 -4.21 1.03
CA ILE A 89 0.06 -4.57 2.30
C ILE A 89 -0.31 -3.55 3.39
N GLY A 90 -0.39 -2.26 3.04
CA GLY A 90 -0.83 -1.20 3.93
C GLY A 90 -2.24 -1.45 4.46
N ALA A 91 -3.19 -1.72 3.57
CA ALA A 91 -4.57 -2.06 3.93
C ALA A 91 -4.63 -3.32 4.81
N ALA A 92 -3.90 -4.38 4.45
CA ALA A 92 -3.83 -5.60 5.25
C ALA A 92 -3.26 -5.35 6.66
N ASN A 93 -2.21 -4.52 6.78
CA ASN A 93 -1.64 -4.12 8.07
C ASN A 93 -2.65 -3.33 8.93
N VAL A 94 -3.38 -2.38 8.34
CA VAL A 94 -4.43 -1.64 9.06
C VAL A 94 -5.49 -2.57 9.59
N LEU A 95 -5.96 -3.53 8.80
CA LEU A 95 -7.00 -4.48 9.19
C LEU A 95 -6.49 -5.51 10.20
N PHE A 96 -5.24 -5.96 10.07
CA PHE A 96 -4.59 -6.80 11.09
C PHE A 96 -4.48 -6.07 12.43
N GLY A 97 -4.01 -4.82 12.42
CA GLY A 97 -3.95 -3.99 13.61
C GLY A 97 -5.33 -3.70 14.22
N SER A 98 -6.34 -3.54 13.37
CA SER A 98 -7.74 -3.43 13.81
C SER A 98 -8.25 -4.73 14.46
N GLY A 99 -7.81 -5.88 13.94
CA GLY A 99 -8.06 -7.20 14.54
C GLY A 99 -7.46 -7.33 15.94
N LEU A 100 -6.24 -6.83 16.15
CA LEU A 100 -5.64 -6.75 17.49
C LEU A 100 -6.40 -5.80 18.41
N GLN A 101 -6.90 -4.67 17.91
CA GLN A 101 -7.68 -3.73 18.72
C GLN A 101 -9.02 -4.33 19.15
N ILE A 102 -9.76 -4.99 18.25
CA ILE A 102 -11.04 -5.62 18.63
C ILE A 102 -10.84 -6.85 19.54
N ALA A 103 -9.68 -7.52 19.46
CA ALA A 103 -9.28 -8.58 20.39
C ALA A 103 -9.19 -8.11 21.87
N SER A 104 -9.17 -6.80 22.14
CA SER A 104 -9.24 -6.27 23.50
C SER A 104 -10.49 -6.73 24.27
N LEU A 105 -11.56 -7.13 23.57
CA LEU A 105 -12.81 -7.58 24.17
C LEU A 105 -12.78 -9.00 24.75
N ILE A 106 -11.82 -9.83 24.32
CA ILE A 106 -11.75 -11.25 24.70
C ILE A 106 -10.51 -11.60 25.55
N VAL A 107 -9.50 -10.72 25.55
CA VAL A 107 -8.33 -10.88 26.42
C VAL A 107 -8.68 -10.52 27.86
N PRO A 108 -7.94 -11.03 28.85
CA PRO A 108 -8.16 -10.66 30.25
C PRO A 108 -8.11 -9.14 30.43
N SER A 109 -9.02 -8.60 31.22
CA SER A 109 -9.25 -7.15 31.40
C SER A 109 -8.21 -6.49 32.30
N THR A 110 -6.91 -6.78 32.11
CA THR A 110 -5.83 -6.10 32.81
C THR A 110 -5.27 -4.97 31.94
N ALA A 111 -4.73 -3.93 32.59
CA ALA A 111 -4.08 -2.82 31.89
C ALA A 111 -2.99 -3.29 30.90
N THR A 112 -2.25 -4.34 31.24
CA THR A 112 -1.19 -4.90 30.39
C THR A 112 -1.75 -5.52 29.12
N TYR A 113 -2.74 -6.42 29.22
CA TYR A 113 -3.32 -7.06 28.02
C TYR A 113 -4.07 -6.07 27.15
N PHE A 114 -4.78 -5.11 27.76
CA PHE A 114 -5.39 -3.99 27.04
C PHE A 114 -4.33 -3.24 26.22
N LEU A 115 -3.23 -2.80 26.85
CA LEU A 115 -2.18 -2.04 26.18
C LEU A 115 -1.49 -2.83 25.07
N LEU A 116 -1.24 -4.14 25.26
CA LEU A 116 -0.66 -4.98 24.22
C LEU A 116 -1.55 -5.04 22.97
N CYS A 117 -2.86 -5.21 23.15
CA CYS A 117 -3.83 -5.23 22.05
C CYS A 117 -3.97 -3.84 21.41
N ALA A 118 -4.18 -2.81 22.24
CA ALA A 118 -4.44 -1.46 21.80
C ALA A 118 -3.23 -0.84 21.11
N ALA A 119 -2.08 -0.79 21.79
CA ALA A 119 -0.83 -0.21 21.27
C ALA A 119 -0.26 -1.06 20.14
N GLY A 120 -0.24 -2.40 20.29
CA GLY A 120 0.20 -3.31 19.23
C GLY A 120 -0.63 -3.14 17.96
N GLY A 121 -1.96 -3.12 18.10
CA GLY A 121 -2.85 -2.84 16.96
C GLY A 121 -2.64 -1.46 16.34
N ASN A 122 -2.39 -0.43 17.16
CA ASN A 122 -2.13 0.91 16.67
C ASN A 122 -0.82 1.00 15.89
N VAL A 123 0.24 0.28 16.30
CA VAL A 123 1.51 0.20 15.56
C VAL A 123 1.28 -0.29 14.13
N PHE A 124 0.54 -1.39 13.94
CA PHE A 124 0.24 -1.90 12.60
C PHE A 124 -0.61 -0.92 11.77
N LYS A 125 -1.61 -0.28 12.40
CA LYS A 125 -2.44 0.73 11.73
C LYS A 125 -1.64 1.93 11.26
N MET A 126 -0.71 2.43 12.07
CA MET A 126 0.12 3.58 11.74
C MET A 126 1.15 3.28 10.65
N ILE A 127 1.75 2.08 10.67
CA ILE A 127 2.63 1.61 9.58
C ILE A 127 1.82 1.40 8.29
N GLY A 128 0.65 0.78 8.39
CA GLY A 128 -0.25 0.58 7.25
C GLY A 128 -0.73 1.90 6.63
N GLY A 129 -1.06 2.89 7.46
CA GLY A 129 -1.39 4.25 7.03
C GLY A 129 -0.24 4.96 6.33
N ALA A 130 1.01 4.74 6.75
CA ALA A 130 2.18 5.27 6.06
C ALA A 130 2.35 4.67 4.65
N PHE A 131 2.14 3.36 4.49
CA PHE A 131 2.11 2.73 3.17
C PHE A 131 1.01 3.31 2.27
N TRP A 132 -0.21 3.44 2.81
CA TRP A 132 -1.31 4.03 2.06
C TRP A 132 -0.99 5.46 1.63
N PHE A 133 -0.53 6.32 2.53
CA PHE A 133 -0.21 7.72 2.25
C PHE A 133 0.86 7.87 1.17
N THR A 134 1.98 7.17 1.33
CA THR A 134 3.12 7.26 0.41
C THR A 134 2.76 6.76 -0.98
N THR A 135 2.05 5.63 -1.06
CA THR A 135 1.58 5.11 -2.35
C THR A 135 0.51 6.02 -2.97
N HIS A 136 -0.40 6.60 -2.17
CA HIS A 136 -1.46 7.51 -2.63
C HIS A 136 -0.92 8.72 -3.42
N ILE A 137 0.23 9.26 -3.02
CA ILE A 137 0.90 10.35 -3.76
C ILE A 137 1.16 9.97 -5.22
N LYS A 138 1.57 8.72 -5.49
CA LYS A 138 1.76 8.23 -6.85
C LYS A 138 0.45 8.15 -7.64
N PHE A 139 -0.63 7.67 -7.02
CA PHE A 139 -1.95 7.62 -7.66
C PHE A 139 -2.43 9.04 -8.03
N VAL A 140 -2.34 10.00 -7.09
CA VAL A 140 -2.69 11.40 -7.33
C VAL A 140 -1.89 11.98 -8.49
N ARG A 141 -0.57 11.75 -8.52
CA ARG A 141 0.29 12.18 -9.63
C ARG A 141 -0.09 11.56 -10.96
N CYS A 142 -0.51 10.29 -10.97
CA CYS A 142 -0.95 9.61 -12.19
C CYS A 142 -2.20 10.27 -12.79
N PHE A 143 -3.15 10.67 -11.95
CA PHE A 143 -4.40 11.28 -12.39
C PHE A 143 -4.31 12.79 -12.66
N ALA A 144 -3.20 13.43 -12.29
CA ALA A 144 -3.00 14.86 -12.51
C ALA A 144 -2.85 15.21 -13.99
N GLN A 145 -3.74 16.06 -14.50
CA GLN A 145 -3.60 16.66 -15.82
C GLN A 145 -2.71 17.91 -15.72
N GLN A 146 -1.80 18.08 -16.69
CA GLN A 146 -0.87 19.22 -16.74
C GLN A 146 -0.05 19.44 -15.45
N GLY A 147 0.19 18.37 -14.68
CA GLY A 147 0.91 18.44 -13.41
C GLY A 147 0.12 19.06 -12.25
N ASN A 148 -1.19 19.33 -12.41
CA ASN A 148 -2.04 19.85 -11.34
C ASN A 148 -2.40 18.77 -10.31
N THR A 149 -1.40 18.34 -9.54
CA THR A 149 -1.53 17.31 -8.50
C THR A 149 -2.35 17.80 -7.30
N GLY A 150 -2.33 19.11 -7.02
CA GLY A 150 -3.08 19.73 -5.94
C GLY A 150 -4.59 19.59 -6.13
N ASP A 151 -5.12 19.82 -7.34
CA ASP A 151 -6.55 19.66 -7.64
C ASP A 151 -7.03 18.22 -7.43
N VAL A 152 -6.27 17.25 -7.93
CA VAL A 152 -6.59 15.82 -7.75
C VAL A 152 -6.52 15.42 -6.27
N ALA A 153 -5.49 15.89 -5.55
CA ALA A 153 -5.36 15.64 -4.11
C ALA A 153 -6.55 16.21 -3.33
N ALA A 154 -6.93 17.46 -3.60
CA ALA A 154 -8.05 18.13 -2.93
C ALA A 154 -9.39 17.42 -3.18
N LYS A 155 -9.63 16.96 -4.42
CA LYS A 155 -10.83 16.17 -4.76
C LYS A 155 -10.84 14.81 -4.08
N SER A 156 -9.70 14.12 -4.07
CA SER A 156 -9.52 12.84 -3.39
C SER A 156 -9.81 12.98 -1.88
N GLU A 157 -9.24 14.01 -1.24
CA GLU A 157 -9.43 14.28 0.19
C GLU A 157 -10.87 14.67 0.53
N SER A 158 -11.50 15.50 -0.30
CA SER A 158 -12.91 15.88 -0.13
C SER A 158 -13.83 14.66 -0.21
N GLN A 159 -13.59 13.79 -1.20
CA GLN A 159 -14.33 12.55 -1.34
C GLN A 159 -14.08 11.60 -0.17
N ALA A 160 -12.84 11.45 0.29
CA ALA A 160 -12.49 10.65 1.45
C ALA A 160 -13.21 11.15 2.72
N SER A 161 -13.28 12.47 2.92
CA SER A 161 -14.00 13.08 4.04
C SER A 161 -15.49 12.72 4.04
N ILE A 162 -16.16 12.78 2.88
CA ILE A 162 -17.56 12.37 2.75
C ILE A 162 -17.70 10.87 3.05
N GLY A 163 -16.80 10.04 2.52
CA GLY A 163 -16.78 8.60 2.79
C GLY A 163 -16.61 8.28 4.27
N GLN A 164 -15.74 9.02 4.96
CA GLN A 164 -15.55 8.90 6.42
C GLN A 164 -16.84 9.27 7.18
N LEU A 165 -17.48 10.39 6.84
CA LEU A 165 -18.74 10.79 7.48
C LEU A 165 -19.84 9.71 7.33
N LEU A 166 -19.96 9.11 6.14
CA LEU A 166 -20.88 8.00 5.91
C LEU A 166 -20.48 6.74 6.69
N GLY A 167 -19.18 6.44 6.76
CA GLY A 167 -18.66 5.34 7.58
C GLY A 167 -18.93 5.53 9.08
N TYR A 168 -18.81 6.76 9.59
CA TYR A 168 -19.18 7.11 10.96
C TYR A 168 -20.68 6.92 11.19
N ALA A 169 -21.52 7.45 10.30
CA ALA A 169 -22.97 7.30 10.41
C ALA A 169 -23.39 5.82 10.39
N ALA A 170 -22.82 5.02 9.48
CA ALA A 170 -23.07 3.59 9.40
C ALA A 170 -22.59 2.84 10.66
N GLY A 171 -21.36 3.13 11.12
CA GLY A 171 -20.80 2.54 12.32
C GLY A 171 -21.63 2.84 13.57
N ILE A 172 -21.97 4.11 13.80
CA ILE A 172 -22.82 4.53 14.93
C ILE A 172 -24.21 3.90 14.83
N GLY A 173 -24.81 3.86 13.63
CA GLY A 173 -26.09 3.20 13.40
C GLY A 173 -26.06 1.72 13.76
N LEU A 174 -24.98 1.01 13.42
CA LEU A 174 -24.80 -0.39 13.81
C LEU A 174 -24.61 -0.55 15.32
N LEU A 175 -23.87 0.35 15.97
CA LEU A 175 -23.68 0.35 17.42
C LEU A 175 -24.97 0.64 18.21
N ALA A 176 -25.88 1.42 17.63
CA ALA A 176 -27.20 1.68 18.22
C ALA A 176 -28.09 0.42 18.27
N VAL A 177 -27.83 -0.57 17.40
CA VAL A 177 -28.52 -1.87 17.43
C VAL A 177 -27.95 -2.77 18.52
N SER A 178 -26.63 -2.93 18.56
CA SER A 178 -25.94 -3.70 19.60
C SER A 178 -24.47 -3.32 19.68
N HIS A 179 -23.88 -3.48 20.86
CA HIS A 179 -22.45 -3.31 21.12
C HIS A 179 -21.85 -4.54 21.81
N SER A 180 -22.54 -5.69 21.76
CA SER A 180 -22.01 -6.96 22.30
C SER A 180 -20.81 -7.45 21.48
N ALA A 181 -19.84 -8.11 22.14
CA ALA A 181 -18.64 -8.57 21.46
C ALA A 181 -18.93 -9.48 20.25
N PRO A 182 -19.80 -10.52 20.33
CA PRO A 182 -20.11 -11.37 19.16
C PRO A 182 -20.69 -10.58 17.98
N TYR A 183 -21.53 -9.58 18.26
CA TYR A 183 -22.10 -8.72 17.22
C TYR A 183 -21.02 -7.88 16.53
N LEU A 184 -20.13 -7.23 17.29
CA LEU A 184 -19.03 -6.45 16.74
C LEU A 184 -18.09 -7.32 15.89
N TYR A 185 -17.77 -8.53 16.35
CA TYR A 185 -16.98 -9.50 15.57
C TYR A 185 -17.67 -9.93 14.29
N SER A 186 -18.99 -10.12 14.29
CA SER A 186 -19.74 -10.49 13.09
C SER A 186 -19.64 -9.42 12.00
N ILE A 187 -19.81 -8.14 12.37
CA ILE A 187 -19.65 -7.02 11.44
C ILE A 187 -18.20 -6.94 10.97
N PHE A 188 -17.24 -7.02 11.89
CA PHE A 188 -15.82 -6.98 11.57
C PHE A 188 -15.42 -8.10 10.58
N ALA A 189 -15.90 -9.32 10.79
CA ALA A 189 -15.65 -10.48 9.94
C ALA A 189 -16.24 -10.32 8.52
N LEU A 190 -17.30 -9.54 8.36
CA LEU A 190 -17.87 -9.20 7.04
C LEU A 190 -17.15 -8.02 6.39
N THR A 191 -16.84 -6.97 7.16
CA THR A 191 -16.26 -5.73 6.63
C THR A 191 -14.80 -5.89 6.21
N VAL A 192 -13.98 -6.65 6.97
CA VAL A 192 -12.56 -6.87 6.66
C VAL A 192 -12.33 -7.47 5.25
N PRO A 193 -12.94 -8.61 4.88
CA PRO A 193 -12.76 -9.17 3.55
C PRO A 193 -13.36 -8.27 2.46
N ALA A 194 -14.48 -7.60 2.73
CA ALA A 194 -15.08 -6.64 1.79
C ALA A 194 -14.12 -5.47 1.53
N HIS A 195 -13.49 -4.92 2.56
CA HIS A 195 -12.49 -3.86 2.45
C HIS A 195 -11.31 -4.33 1.60
N LEU A 196 -10.70 -5.48 1.90
CA LEU A 196 -9.58 -6.01 1.13
C LEU A 196 -9.95 -6.27 -0.34
N ALA A 197 -11.15 -6.78 -0.59
CA ALA A 197 -11.64 -7.01 -1.95
C ALA A 197 -11.78 -5.69 -2.73
N VAL A 198 -12.39 -4.67 -2.12
CA VAL A 198 -12.52 -3.33 -2.72
C VAL A 198 -11.15 -2.70 -2.96
N THR A 199 -10.23 -2.75 -1.99
CA THR A 199 -8.84 -2.29 -2.19
C THR A 199 -8.18 -3.02 -3.36
N ALA A 200 -8.28 -4.35 -3.44
CA ALA A 200 -7.69 -5.12 -4.53
C ALA A 200 -8.31 -4.77 -5.89
N TRP A 201 -9.62 -4.54 -5.96
CA TRP A 201 -10.29 -4.10 -7.18
C TRP A 201 -9.86 -2.68 -7.57
N MET A 202 -9.78 -1.76 -6.61
CA MET A 202 -9.30 -0.39 -6.82
C MET A 202 -7.90 -0.40 -7.45
N LEU A 203 -6.99 -1.21 -6.91
CA LEU A 203 -5.62 -1.34 -7.39
C LEU A 203 -5.50 -2.02 -8.77
N ARG A 204 -6.47 -2.85 -9.15
CA ARG A 204 -6.55 -3.41 -10.51
C ARG A 204 -7.03 -2.38 -11.53
N VAL A 205 -7.97 -1.51 -11.16
CA VAL A 205 -8.46 -0.42 -12.00
C VAL A 205 -7.36 0.61 -12.28
N ALA A 206 -6.54 0.90 -11.27
CA ALA A 206 -5.40 1.79 -11.43
C ALA A 206 -4.42 1.26 -12.48
N THR A 207 -4.08 2.05 -13.50
CA THR A 207 -3.08 1.66 -14.51
C THR A 207 -2.05 2.75 -14.72
N PHE A 208 -1.05 2.73 -13.85
CA PHE A 208 0.23 3.37 -14.08
C PHE A 208 1.31 2.29 -14.08
N GLU A 209 2.46 2.63 -14.68
CA GLU A 209 3.58 1.69 -14.86
C GLU A 209 3.16 0.45 -15.68
N LEU A 210 2.61 0.67 -16.88
CA LEU A 210 2.23 -0.40 -17.82
C LEU A 210 3.41 -1.34 -18.11
N LEU A 211 4.62 -0.79 -18.17
CA LEU A 211 5.88 -1.50 -18.36
C LEU A 211 6.66 -1.55 -17.05
N THR A 212 6.12 -2.20 -16.03
CA THR A 212 6.93 -2.60 -14.86
C THR A 212 8.10 -3.46 -15.33
N LEU A 213 9.20 -3.49 -14.58
CA LEU A 213 10.38 -4.26 -14.96
C LEU A 213 10.06 -5.74 -15.30
N PRO A 214 9.22 -6.46 -14.53
CA PRO A 214 8.82 -7.83 -14.88
C PRO A 214 7.95 -7.95 -16.14
N ARG A 215 7.11 -6.95 -16.43
CA ARG A 215 6.32 -6.94 -17.67
C ARG A 215 7.21 -6.66 -18.88
N LEU A 216 8.14 -5.72 -18.73
CA LEU A 216 9.07 -5.34 -19.79
C LEU A 216 10.00 -6.50 -20.17
N SER A 217 10.54 -7.24 -19.19
CA SER A 217 11.39 -8.40 -19.47
C SER A 217 10.64 -9.50 -20.20
N HIS A 218 9.43 -9.87 -19.75
CA HIS A 218 8.62 -10.84 -20.46
C HIS A 218 8.23 -10.39 -21.87
N LEU A 219 7.93 -9.10 -22.05
CA LEU A 219 7.65 -8.54 -23.38
C LEU A 219 8.89 -8.59 -24.28
N ALA A 220 10.08 -8.32 -23.73
CA ALA A 220 11.34 -8.39 -24.46
C ALA A 220 11.69 -9.83 -24.86
N ASP A 221 11.52 -10.80 -23.95
CA ASP A 221 11.75 -12.22 -24.24
C ASP A 221 10.83 -12.71 -25.38
N GLU A 222 9.53 -12.37 -25.31
CA GLU A 222 8.55 -12.73 -26.32
C GLU A 222 8.87 -12.09 -27.68
N PHE A 223 9.31 -10.82 -27.67
CA PHE A 223 9.71 -10.13 -28.89
C PHE A 223 10.98 -10.70 -29.50
N VAL A 224 11.97 -11.10 -28.68
CA VAL A 224 13.20 -11.73 -29.17
C VAL A 224 12.92 -13.11 -29.75
N GLY A 225 12.09 -13.92 -29.09
CA GLY A 225 11.76 -15.27 -29.53
C GLY A 225 10.82 -15.30 -30.74
N ASN A 226 9.71 -14.57 -30.68
CA ASN A 226 8.60 -14.68 -31.62
C ASN A 226 8.46 -13.49 -32.57
N ARG A 227 9.26 -12.42 -32.39
CA ARG A 227 9.17 -11.16 -33.17
C ARG A 227 7.81 -10.45 -33.09
N GLU A 228 6.99 -10.82 -32.11
CA GLU A 228 5.68 -10.20 -31.86
C GLU A 228 5.66 -9.45 -30.53
N VAL A 229 4.88 -8.36 -30.46
CA VAL A 229 4.65 -7.60 -29.24
C VAL A 229 3.26 -7.92 -28.73
N VAL A 230 3.18 -8.69 -27.64
CA VAL A 230 1.90 -9.07 -27.03
C VAL A 230 1.22 -7.90 -26.33
N SER A 231 -0.12 -7.90 -26.35
CA SER A 231 -0.91 -6.91 -25.63
C SER A 231 -0.83 -7.11 -24.11
N LEU A 232 -1.06 -6.06 -23.33
CA LEU A 232 -1.11 -6.15 -21.86
C LEU A 232 -2.11 -7.22 -21.38
N LYS A 233 -3.24 -7.37 -22.06
CA LYS A 233 -4.26 -8.37 -21.71
C LYS A 233 -3.72 -9.80 -21.88
N GLN A 234 -2.98 -10.06 -22.95
CA GLN A 234 -2.35 -11.36 -23.18
C GLN A 234 -1.26 -11.61 -22.14
N LEU A 235 -0.41 -10.61 -21.88
CA LEU A 235 0.64 -10.70 -20.86
C LEU A 235 0.09 -10.99 -19.45
N GLU A 236 -1.04 -10.36 -19.08
CA GLU A 236 -1.71 -10.61 -17.81
C GLU A 236 -2.41 -11.98 -17.76
N ALA A 237 -2.93 -12.46 -18.90
CA ALA A 237 -3.55 -13.78 -19.01
C ALA A 237 -2.55 -14.92 -18.78
N GLU A 238 -1.28 -14.72 -19.16
CA GLU A 238 -0.20 -15.68 -18.92
C GLU A 238 0.16 -15.85 -17.43
N LYS A 239 -0.24 -14.89 -16.57
CA LYS A 239 -0.01 -14.92 -15.12
C LYS A 239 1.45 -15.23 -14.74
N LYS A 240 2.41 -14.74 -15.53
CA LYS A 240 3.86 -14.88 -15.31
C LYS A 240 4.43 -13.87 -14.29
N THR A 241 3.70 -12.78 -14.04
CA THR A 241 4.02 -11.78 -13.02
C THR A 241 3.15 -11.94 -11.76
N GLY A 242 3.51 -11.25 -10.68
CA GLY A 242 2.71 -11.14 -9.45
C GLY A 242 1.36 -10.46 -9.67
N LEU A 243 0.55 -10.37 -8.60
CA LEU A 243 -0.86 -9.94 -8.62
C LEU A 243 -1.15 -8.66 -9.41
N PHE A 244 -0.21 -7.71 -9.41
CA PHE A 244 -0.34 -6.42 -10.09
C PHE A 244 0.69 -6.19 -11.21
N GLY A 245 1.48 -7.20 -11.55
CA GLY A 245 2.58 -7.07 -12.51
C GLY A 245 3.88 -6.54 -11.92
N GLU A 246 3.96 -6.28 -10.61
CA GLU A 246 5.11 -5.59 -10.01
C GLU A 246 6.27 -6.54 -9.63
N PHE A 247 6.04 -7.85 -9.55
CA PHE A 247 7.08 -8.85 -9.26
C PHE A 247 7.11 -9.98 -10.28
N TYR A 248 8.25 -10.66 -10.38
CA TYR A 248 8.36 -11.95 -11.04
C TYR A 248 7.68 -13.04 -10.21
N LYS A 249 6.90 -13.92 -10.84
CA LYS A 249 6.24 -15.03 -10.13
C LYS A 249 7.20 -16.17 -9.80
N ARG A 250 8.22 -16.39 -10.64
CA ARG A 250 9.26 -17.41 -10.45
C ARG A 250 10.60 -16.73 -10.25
N LYS A 251 11.43 -17.28 -9.35
CA LYS A 251 12.80 -16.79 -9.10
C LYS A 251 13.71 -16.96 -10.31
N GLU A 252 13.41 -17.92 -11.18
CA GLU A 252 14.15 -18.23 -12.41
C GLU A 252 14.02 -17.14 -13.48
N ASN A 253 12.95 -16.34 -13.46
CA ASN A 253 12.70 -15.28 -14.43
C ASN A 253 13.48 -13.98 -14.11
N ALA A 254 14.59 -14.09 -13.40
CA ALA A 254 15.33 -12.96 -12.86
C ALA A 254 16.11 -12.21 -13.95
N TYR A 255 16.22 -10.89 -13.72
CA TYR A 255 17.00 -9.88 -14.45
C TYR A 255 17.83 -10.36 -15.65
N VAL A 256 17.44 -9.94 -16.86
CA VAL A 256 18.45 -9.64 -17.88
C VAL A 256 19.21 -8.42 -17.38
N SER A 257 20.38 -8.63 -16.78
CA SER A 257 21.30 -7.55 -16.40
C SER A 257 21.92 -6.98 -17.67
N LEU A 258 21.24 -6.01 -18.26
CA LEU A 258 21.71 -5.30 -19.46
C LEU A 258 23.03 -4.57 -19.17
N THR A 259 23.23 -4.11 -17.94
CA THR A 259 24.45 -3.42 -17.49
C THR A 259 24.80 -3.78 -16.04
N PRO A 260 26.10 -3.75 -15.65
CA PRO A 260 26.49 -3.80 -14.25
C PRO A 260 25.85 -2.65 -13.46
N ARG A 261 25.78 -2.76 -12.13
CA ARG A 261 25.27 -1.63 -11.33
C ARG A 261 26.26 -0.48 -11.42
N LEU A 262 25.76 0.74 -11.33
CA LEU A 262 26.60 1.93 -11.39
C LEU A 262 27.67 1.94 -10.29
N GLU A 263 27.34 1.39 -9.11
CA GLU A 263 28.27 1.19 -7.98
C GLU A 263 29.41 0.21 -8.29
N ASP A 264 29.20 -0.73 -9.23
CA ASP A 264 30.23 -1.67 -9.68
C ASP A 264 31.15 -1.03 -10.74
N ILE A 265 30.69 0.05 -11.39
CA ILE A 265 31.38 0.73 -12.50
C ILE A 265 32.12 1.98 -12.00
N ILE A 266 31.50 2.74 -11.09
CA ILE A 266 32.04 3.98 -10.53
C ILE A 266 32.91 3.65 -9.32
N THR A 267 34.23 3.61 -9.53
CA THR A 267 35.22 3.58 -8.44
C THR A 267 35.48 4.98 -7.90
N THR A 268 35.98 5.11 -6.66
CA THR A 268 36.27 6.41 -6.03
C THR A 268 37.21 7.32 -6.85
N ASP A 269 38.05 6.75 -7.73
CA ASP A 269 38.89 7.50 -8.65
C ASP A 269 38.15 8.03 -9.90
N SER A 270 37.07 7.37 -10.33
CA SER A 270 36.27 7.82 -11.48
C SER A 270 35.44 9.10 -11.20
N LEU A 271 35.24 9.43 -9.91
CA LEU A 271 34.51 10.62 -9.46
C LEU A 271 35.33 11.92 -9.54
N LYS A 272 36.67 11.84 -9.65
CA LYS A 272 37.54 13.03 -9.57
C LYS A 272 37.61 13.85 -10.87
N ASP A 273 37.35 13.23 -12.03
CA ASP A 273 37.80 13.78 -13.32
C ASP A 273 36.71 13.87 -14.42
N ARG A 274 35.41 13.91 -14.10
CA ARG A 274 34.31 13.86 -15.10
C ARG A 274 34.31 12.64 -16.03
N ARG A 275 35.07 11.58 -15.72
CA ARG A 275 35.13 10.30 -16.49
C ARG A 275 33.95 9.36 -16.24
N ILE A 276 32.97 9.80 -15.44
CA ILE A 276 31.73 9.04 -15.17
C ILE A 276 31.00 8.74 -16.47
N TRP A 277 30.95 9.71 -17.40
CA TRP A 277 30.30 9.53 -18.69
C TRP A 277 31.00 8.45 -19.53
N ASP A 278 32.33 8.48 -19.60
CA ASP A 278 33.11 7.50 -20.37
C ASP A 278 33.03 6.10 -19.78
N ALA A 279 33.08 5.98 -18.44
CA ALA A 279 32.92 4.70 -17.75
C ALA A 279 31.51 4.09 -17.96
N CYS A 280 30.46 4.93 -17.91
CA CYS A 280 29.11 4.51 -18.24
C CYS A 280 29.00 4.05 -19.71
N MET A 281 29.49 4.85 -20.66
CA MET A 281 29.43 4.54 -22.09
C MET A 281 30.20 3.25 -22.44
N HIS A 282 31.38 3.05 -21.86
CA HIS A 282 32.18 1.84 -22.07
C HIS A 282 31.51 0.59 -21.50
N ALA A 283 30.75 0.71 -20.40
CA ALA A 283 29.96 -0.39 -19.85
C ALA A 283 28.77 -0.78 -20.76
N PHE A 284 28.18 0.19 -21.47
CA PHE A 284 27.15 -0.06 -22.47
C PHE A 284 27.74 -0.66 -23.77
N ASP A 285 28.89 -0.17 -24.25
CA ASP A 285 29.51 -0.62 -25.51
C ASP A 285 30.00 -2.09 -25.46
N VAL A 286 30.55 -2.53 -24.32
CA VAL A 286 31.08 -3.90 -24.17
C VAL A 286 29.97 -4.96 -24.18
N ARG A 287 28.71 -4.58 -23.89
CA ARG A 287 27.58 -5.53 -23.80
C ARG A 287 26.52 -5.40 -24.90
N ILE A 288 26.57 -4.37 -25.73
CA ILE A 288 25.80 -4.35 -27.01
C ILE A 288 26.33 -5.41 -28.00
N LEU A 289 27.47 -6.07 -27.69
CA LEU A 289 27.83 -7.38 -28.24
C LEU A 289 26.94 -8.52 -27.71
N LEU A 290 25.62 -8.37 -27.83
CA LEU A 290 24.63 -9.45 -27.83
C LEU A 290 24.69 -10.27 -29.14
N SER A 291 25.90 -10.50 -29.68
CA SER A 291 26.13 -11.18 -30.96
C SER A 291 26.76 -12.57 -30.82
N SER A 292 26.91 -13.13 -29.62
CA SER A 292 27.52 -14.47 -29.46
C SER A 292 26.72 -15.46 -28.61
N TYR A 293 25.56 -15.07 -28.07
CA TYR A 293 24.61 -16.01 -27.43
C TYR A 293 23.33 -16.26 -28.24
N LEU A 294 23.22 -15.69 -29.45
CA LEU A 294 22.17 -16.00 -30.44
C LEU A 294 22.65 -16.95 -31.56
N THR A 295 23.76 -17.66 -31.35
CA THR A 295 24.17 -18.81 -32.16
C THR A 295 24.37 -20.03 -31.27
N LYS A 296 23.25 -20.62 -30.86
CA LYS A 296 23.05 -22.07 -30.72
C LYS A 296 21.58 -22.37 -30.46
#